data_AF-T1BP33-F1
#
_entry.id   AF-T1BP33-F1
#
_cell.length_a   1.000
_cell.length_b   1.000
_cell.length_c   1.000
_cell.angle_alpha   90.00
_cell.angle_beta   90.00
_cell.angle_gamma   90.00
#
_symmetry.space_group_name_H-M   'P 1'
#
loop_
_entity.id
_entity.type
_entity.pdbx_description
1 polymer ?
#
loop_
_entity_poly.entity_id
_entity_poly.type
_entity_poly.pdbx_seq_one_letter_code
_entity_poly.pdbx_strand_id
1 'polypeptide(L)' 'MCATLQASSARWLIYSSCNAETLARDRAALPGFRARRAQVLDMFPHTAHFELLCLLERAA' A
#
# COMPACT_ATOMS: atom_id res chain seq x y z
N MET A 1 6.43 10.19 -6.59
CA MET A 1 5.39 9.87 -5.59
C MET A 1 5.98 9.37 -4.27
N CYS A 2 6.68 8.23 -4.21
CA CYS A 2 7.21 7.69 -2.94
C CYS A 2 8.11 8.66 -2.16
N ALA A 3 8.98 9.42 -2.84
CA ALA A 3 9.81 10.44 -2.20
C ALA A 3 8.99 11.51 -1.45
N THR A 4 7.88 11.96 -2.03
CA THR A 4 6.95 12.92 -1.41
C THR A 4 6.25 12.32 -0.19
N LEU A 5 5.81 11.06 -0.27
CA LEU A 5 5.18 10.36 0.87
C LEU A 5 6.20 10.12 2.01
N GLN A 6 7.45 9.81 1.66
CA GLN A 6 8.52 9.61 2.63
C GLN A 6 8.81 10.90 3.41
N ALA A 7 8.84 12.04 2.72
CA ALA A 7 9.05 13.37 3.30
C ALA A 7 7.84 13.91 4.09
N SER A 8 6.66 13.31 3.93
CA SER A 8 5.47 13.69 4.70
C SER A 8 5.62 13.36 6.19
N SER A 9 4.95 14.11 7.05
CA SER A 9 4.81 13.80 8.48
C SER A 9 3.71 12.79 8.80
N ALA A 10 3.00 12.28 7.78
CA ALA A 10 1.93 11.31 7.96
C ALA A 10 2.43 10.05 8.69
N ARG A 11 1.76 9.69 9.78
CA ARG A 11 2.02 8.47 10.55
C ARG A 11 1.42 7.24 9.89
N TRP A 12 0.26 7.39 9.25
CA TRP A 12 -0.49 6.31 8.63
C TRP A 12 -0.64 6.58 7.14
N LEU A 13 -0.48 5.53 6.34
CA LEU A 13 -0.66 5.55 4.90
C LEU A 13 -1.50 4.35 4.49
N ILE A 14 -2.65 4.61 3.86
CA ILE A 14 -3.45 3.57 3.22
C ILE A 14 -3.06 3.57 1.74
N TYR A 15 -2.52 2.45 1.27
CA TYR A 15 -2.13 2.25 -0.13
C TYR A 15 -3.15 1.32 -0.78
N SER A 16 -3.85 1.78 -1.83
CA SER A 16 -4.80 0.99 -2.63
C SER A 16 -4.19 0.66 -3.99
N SER A 17 -4.27 -0.59 -4.44
CA SER A 17 -3.76 -1.02 -5.75
C SER A 17 -4.45 -2.27 -6.27
N CYS A 18 -4.71 -2.33 -7.58
CA CYS A 18 -5.13 -3.56 -8.25
C CYS A 18 -3.97 -4.50 -8.62
N ASN A 19 -2.72 -4.13 -8.33
CA ASN A 19 -1.54 -4.90 -8.71
C ASN A 19 -0.60 -5.14 -7.52
N ALA A 20 -0.48 -6.40 -7.13
CA ALA A 20 0.35 -6.82 -6.00
C ALA A 20 1.85 -6.56 -6.22
N GLU A 21 2.33 -6.74 -7.46
CA GLU A 21 3.76 -6.62 -7.78
C GLU A 21 4.24 -5.17 -7.73
N THR A 22 3.44 -4.24 -8.27
CA THR A 22 3.77 -2.82 -8.22
C THR A 22 3.65 -2.29 -6.78
N LEU A 23 2.64 -2.74 -6.02
CA LEU A 23 2.52 -2.42 -4.59
C LEU A 23 3.74 -2.91 -3.80
N ALA A 24 4.24 -4.12 -4.07
CA ALA A 24 5.44 -4.65 -3.41
C ALA A 24 6.69 -3.81 -3.75
N ARG A 25 6.85 -3.39 -5.00
CA ARG A 25 7.95 -2.52 -5.44
C ARG A 25 7.87 -1.14 -4.77
N ASP A 26 6.70 -0.52 -4.74
CA ASP A 26 6.49 0.78 -4.10
C ASP A 26 6.70 0.73 -2.60
N ARG A 27 6.25 -0.36 -1.96
CA ARG A 27 6.48 -0.63 -0.54
C ARG A 27 7.96 -0.71 -0.20
N ALA A 28 8.78 -1.33 -1.06
CA ALA A 28 10.23 -1.38 -0.90
C ALA A 28 10.88 0.00 -1.06
N ALA A 29 10.30 0.88 -1.88
CA ALA A 29 10.71 2.28 -2.03
C ALA A 29 10.23 3.21 -0.90
N LEU A 30 9.50 2.69 0.10
CA LEU A 30 9.02 3.43 1.28
C LEU A 30 9.63 2.84 2.58
N PRO A 31 10.95 3.00 2.80
CA PRO A 31 11.64 2.39 3.93
C PRO A 31 11.21 2.97 5.29
N GLY A 32 10.66 4.19 5.32
CA GLY A 32 10.16 4.82 6.54
C GLY A 32 8.82 4.27 7.01
N PHE A 33 8.18 3.40 6.24
CA PHE A 33 6.90 2.80 6.58
C PHE A 33 7.03 1.30 6.77
N ARG A 34 6.12 0.71 7.55
CA ARG A 34 5.98 -0.72 7.83
C ARG A 34 4.56 -1.16 7.54
N ALA A 35 4.40 -2.28 6.83
CA ALA A 35 3.08 -2.85 6.59
C ALA A 35 2.54 -3.43 7.90
N ARG A 36 1.34 -2.98 8.27
CA ARG A 36 0.62 -3.46 9.46
C ARG A 36 -0.49 -4.43 9.11
N ARG A 37 -1.18 -4.18 8.00
CA ARG A 37 -2.29 -5.01 7.53
C ARG A 37 -2.38 -4.92 6.02
N ALA A 38 -2.69 -6.02 5.37
CA ALA A 38 -3.09 -6.05 3.96
C ALA A 38 -4.44 -6.77 3.86
N GLN A 39 -5.27 -6.34 2.93
CA GLN A 39 -6.56 -6.93 2.64
C GLN A 39 -6.81 -6.92 1.14
N VAL A 40 -7.19 -8.07 0.60
CA VAL A 40 -7.74 -8.18 -0.76
C VAL A 40 -9.22 -7.84 -0.69
N LEU A 41 -9.69 -7.03 -1.62
CA LEU A 41 -11.10 -6.72 -1.82
C LEU A 41 -11.51 -7.21 -3.20
N ASP A 42 -12.49 -8.11 -3.22
CA ASP A 42 -13.22 -8.43 -4.43
C ASP A 42 -14.38 -7.44 -4.56
N MET A 43 -14.12 -6.36 -5.27
CA MET A 43 -15.13 -5.33 -5.58
C MET A 43 -15.95 -5.68 -6.82
N PHE A 44 -15.54 -6.70 -7.59
CA PHE A 44 -16.11 -7.04 -8.89
C PHE A 44 -16.29 -8.56 -9.01
N PRO A 45 -17.34 -9.11 -8.38
CA PRO A 45 -17.62 -10.54 -8.41
C PRO A 45 -17.70 -11.06 -9.84
N HIS A 46 -17.22 -12.28 -10.05
CA HIS A 46 -17.16 -12.93 -11.36
C HIS A 46 -16.16 -12.33 -12.36
N THR A 47 -15.22 -11.50 -11.90
CA THR A 47 -14.06 -11.06 -12.68
C THR A 47 -12.76 -11.59 -12.07
N ALA A 48 -11.66 -11.55 -12.83
CA ALA A 48 -10.32 -11.81 -12.27
C ALA A 48 -9.73 -10.57 -11.57
N HIS A 49 -10.47 -9.46 -11.50
CA HIS A 49 -10.00 -8.21 -10.91
C HIS A 49 -10.08 -8.28 -9.40
N PHE A 50 -9.03 -7.82 -8.73
CA PHE A 50 -9.01 -7.66 -7.29
C PHE A 50 -8.34 -6.33 -6.95
N GLU A 51 -8.76 -5.74 -5.83
CA GLU A 51 -8.08 -4.60 -5.23
C GLU A 51 -7.34 -5.05 -3.97
N LEU A 52 -6.20 -4.41 -3.70
CA LEU A 52 -5.42 -4.58 -2.49
C LEU A 52 -5.42 -3.27 -1.74
N LEU A 53 -5.84 -3.30 -0.48
CA LEU A 53 -5.53 -2.25 0.48
C LEU A 53 -4.44 -2.70 1.44
N CYS A 54 -3.41 -1.88 1.59
CA CYS A 54 -2.36 -2.07 2.57
C CYS A 54 -2.27 -0.87 3.52
N LEU A 55 -2.44 -1.14 4.81
CA LEU A 55 -2.20 -0.18 5.88
C LEU A 55 -0.72 -0.18 6.23
N LEU A 56 -0.08 0.96 6.03
CA LEU A 56 1.31 1.21 6.36
C LEU A 56 1.38 2.19 7.55
N GLU A 57 2.21 1.88 8.53
CA GLU A 57 2.53 2.76 9.66
C GLU A 57 3.98 3.22 9.55
N ARG A 58 4.25 4.48 9.85
CA ARG A 58 5.62 4.98 9.95
C ARG A 58 6.39 4.21 11.03
N ALA A 59 7.54 3.66 10.66
CA ALA A 59 8.48 3.10 11.62
C ALA A 59 9.10 4.26 12.41
N ALA A 60 8.93 4.25 13.73
CA ALA A 60 9.59 5.18 14.64
C ALA A 60 11.12 4.98 14.58
#